data_AF-A0A7S2KQ75-F1
#
_entry.id   AF-A0A7S2KQ75-F1
#
_cell.length_a   1.000
_cell.length_b   1.000
_cell.length_c   1.000
_cell.angle_alpha   90.00
_cell.angle_beta   90.00
_cell.angle_gamma   90.00
#
_symmetry.space_group_name_H-M   'P 1'
#
loop_
_entity.id
_entity.type
_entity.pdbx_description
1 polymer ?
#
loop_
_entity_poly.entity_id
_entity_poly.type
_entity_poly.pdbx_seq_one_letter_code
_entity_poly.pdbx_strand_id
1 'polypeptide(L)'
;GEDQGSVTQWTYLSANKTVIRADQRVKCVEGLKAMRMMHTANQVYVFPVSVPAGYAGRVLGVDVHTDVPTTGQAVVVFDIPKALHSTGGGGATTGPLLVPTEEFAK
;
A
#
# COMPACT_ATOMS: atom_id res chain seq x y z
N GLY A 1 11.13 29.06 -4.99
CA GLY A 1 12.07 28.00 -5.38
C GLY A 1 11.63 27.51 -6.73
N GLU A 2 12.53 27.48 -7.70
CA GLU A 2 12.26 27.45 -9.14
C GLU A 2 11.62 26.17 -9.71
N ASP A 3 11.20 25.21 -8.87
CA ASP A 3 10.55 23.96 -9.30
C ASP A 3 9.26 23.67 -8.51
N GLN A 4 8.22 24.48 -8.72
CA GLN A 4 6.85 24.19 -8.23
C GLN A 4 5.92 23.66 -9.35
N GLY A 5 6.49 23.00 -10.36
CA GLY A 5 5.73 22.32 -11.40
C GLY A 5 5.02 21.10 -10.83
N SER A 6 3.71 21.20 -10.64
CA SER A 6 2.78 20.10 -10.30
C SER A 6 3.41 19.04 -9.40
N VAL A 7 4.02 19.47 -8.28
CA VAL A 7 4.28 18.55 -7.16
C VAL A 7 2.90 18.27 -6.63
N THR A 8 2.30 17.26 -7.24
CA THR A 8 1.09 16.59 -6.84
C THR A 8 1.08 16.59 -5.34
N GLN A 9 0.26 17.49 -4.81
CA GLN A 9 0.06 17.62 -3.39
C GLN A 9 -0.51 16.27 -2.99
N TRP A 10 0.37 15.40 -2.49
CA TRP A 10 -0.04 14.45 -1.48
C TRP A 10 -0.78 15.32 -0.48
N THR A 11 -2.11 15.25 -0.46
CA THR A 11 -2.90 15.98 0.54
C THR A 11 -2.45 15.56 1.95
N TYR A 12 -1.70 14.46 2.06
CA TYR A 12 -0.98 14.02 3.23
C TYR A 12 0.44 13.58 2.85
N LEU A 13 1.46 14.42 3.13
CA LEU A 13 2.83 13.92 3.23
C LEU A 13 2.80 12.71 4.17
N SER A 14 3.40 11.59 3.76
CA SER A 14 3.67 10.52 4.72
C SER A 14 4.44 11.10 5.91
N ALA A 15 4.32 10.51 7.10
CA ALA A 15 5.00 11.01 8.29
C ALA A 15 6.53 11.18 8.08
N ASN A 16 7.09 10.42 7.14
CA ASN A 16 8.50 10.46 6.74
C ASN A 16 8.84 11.42 5.58
N LYS A 17 7.92 12.32 5.15
CA LYS A 17 8.09 13.31 4.08
C LYS A 17 8.58 12.73 2.74
N THR A 18 8.31 11.45 2.49
CA THR A 18 8.80 10.73 1.31
C THR A 18 7.66 10.43 0.36
N VAL A 19 7.83 10.77 -0.91
CA VAL A 19 6.87 10.41 -1.97
C VAL A 19 6.89 8.89 -2.16
N ILE A 20 5.71 8.26 -2.13
CA ILE A 20 5.57 6.84 -2.43
C ILE A 20 5.43 6.66 -3.93
N ARG A 21 6.19 5.72 -4.49
CA ARG A 21 6.21 5.43 -5.93
C ARG A 21 5.98 3.93 -6.17
N ALA A 22 5.52 3.59 -7.37
CA ALA A 22 5.54 2.20 -7.82
C ALA A 22 6.96 1.63 -7.69
N ASP A 23 7.04 0.33 -7.40
CA ASP A 23 8.25 -0.45 -7.14
C ASP A 23 9.06 -0.08 -5.90
N GLN A 24 8.64 0.94 -5.15
CA GLN A 24 9.28 1.30 -3.91
C GLN A 24 9.10 0.20 -2.85
N ARG A 25 10.17 -0.08 -2.12
CA ARG A 25 10.13 -0.95 -0.92
C ARG A 25 9.63 -0.13 0.27
N VAL A 26 8.69 -0.70 0.99
CA VAL A 26 8.08 -0.09 2.19
C VAL A 26 8.19 -1.03 3.38
N LYS A 27 8.14 -0.46 4.57
CA LYS A 27 8.07 -1.21 5.82
C LYS A 27 6.95 -0.65 6.66
N CYS A 28 6.10 -1.54 7.17
CA CYS A 28 5.07 -1.22 8.14
C CYS A 28 5.76 -0.92 9.48
N VAL A 29 5.87 0.36 9.86
CA VAL A 29 6.52 0.76 11.12
C VAL A 29 5.57 0.50 12.29
N GLU A 30 4.31 0.87 12.11
CA GLU A 30 3.20 0.59 13.01
C GLU A 30 2.13 -0.21 12.27
N GLY A 31 1.29 -0.94 13.01
CA GLY A 31 0.24 -1.74 12.38
C GLY A 31 -0.76 -0.87 11.62
N LEU A 32 -1.05 -1.23 10.36
CA LEU A 32 -1.92 -0.44 9.49
C LEU A 32 -3.16 -1.22 9.05
N LYS A 33 -4.20 -0.47 8.64
CA LYS A 33 -5.43 -1.02 8.06
C LYS A 33 -5.40 -0.92 6.55
N ALA A 34 -5.33 -2.06 5.86
CA ALA A 34 -5.43 -2.15 4.41
C ALA A 34 -6.75 -2.79 3.99
N MET A 35 -7.04 -2.76 2.69
CA MET A 35 -8.22 -3.37 2.10
C MET A 35 -7.81 -4.48 1.13
N ARG A 36 -8.36 -5.68 1.31
CA ARG A 36 -8.22 -6.77 0.35
C ARG A 36 -9.41 -6.75 -0.60
N MET A 37 -9.11 -6.73 -1.90
CA MET A 37 -10.12 -6.88 -2.94
C MET A 37 -10.16 -8.33 -3.41
N MET A 38 -11.36 -8.93 -3.41
CA MET A 38 -11.60 -10.26 -3.95
C MET A 38 -12.60 -10.17 -5.09
N HIS A 39 -12.21 -10.69 -6.24
CA HIS A 39 -13.06 -10.72 -7.43
C HIS A 39 -13.74 -12.09 -7.53
N THR A 40 -15.05 -12.08 -7.76
CA THR A 40 -15.79 -13.21 -8.32
C THR A 40 -16.17 -12.89 -9.75
N ALA A 41 -16.83 -13.84 -10.44
CA ALA A 41 -17.26 -13.63 -11.83
C ALA A 41 -18.11 -12.36 -12.01
N ASN A 42 -18.89 -11.97 -10.99
CA ASN A 42 -19.89 -10.91 -11.11
C ASN A 42 -19.78 -9.82 -10.04
N GLN A 43 -18.89 -9.97 -9.06
CA GLN A 43 -18.84 -9.09 -7.88
C GLN A 43 -17.42 -8.84 -7.41
N VAL A 44 -17.23 -7.70 -6.76
CA VAL A 44 -16.00 -7.37 -6.03
C VAL A 44 -16.36 -7.24 -4.56
N TYR A 45 -15.66 -7.99 -3.73
CA TYR A 45 -15.75 -7.93 -2.27
C TYR A 45 -14.53 -7.19 -1.72
N VAL A 46 -14.76 -6.31 -0.76
CA VAL A 46 -13.70 -5.53 -0.10
C VAL A 46 -13.71 -5.84 1.38
N PHE A 47 -12.60 -6.37 1.90
CA PHE A 47 -12.45 -6.75 3.31
C PHE A 47 -11.33 -5.94 3.95
N PRO A 48 -11.55 -5.37 5.15
CA PRO A 48 -10.47 -4.76 5.90
C PRO A 48 -9.50 -5.85 6.39
N VAL A 49 -8.20 -5.57 6.30
CA VAL A 49 -7.12 -6.44 6.75
C VAL A 49 -6.16 -5.63 7.59
N SER A 50 -5.78 -6.13 8.76
CA SER A 50 -4.71 -5.56 9.56
C SER A 50 -3.37 -6.09 9.09
N VAL A 51 -2.46 -5.19 8.74
CA VAL A 51 -1.06 -5.52 8.44
C VAL A 51 -0.25 -5.23 9.70
N PRO A 52 0.39 -6.24 10.31
CA PRO A 52 1.17 -6.04 11.52
C PRO A 52 2.42 -5.19 11.28
N ALA A 53 2.88 -4.52 12.33
CA ALA A 53 4.19 -3.86 12.33
C ALA A 53 5.31 -4.85 12.00
N GLY A 54 6.36 -4.35 11.34
CA GLY A 54 7.52 -5.13 10.92
C GLY A 54 7.39 -5.80 9.55
N TYR A 55 6.20 -5.83 8.94
CA TYR A 55 6.02 -6.35 7.59
C TYR A 55 6.76 -5.47 6.57
N ALA A 56 7.57 -6.08 5.72
CA ALA A 56 8.17 -5.44 4.56
C ALA A 56 7.27 -5.64 3.35
N GLY A 57 7.28 -4.73 2.39
CA GLY A 57 6.46 -4.85 1.19
C GLY A 57 7.02 -4.12 -0.01
N ARG A 58 6.36 -4.29 -1.15
CA ARG A 58 6.63 -3.56 -2.39
C ARG A 58 5.34 -2.91 -2.86
N VAL A 59 5.44 -1.64 -3.22
CA VAL A 59 4.35 -0.89 -3.87
C VAL A 59 4.25 -1.40 -5.31
N LEU A 60 3.12 -1.98 -5.68
CA LEU A 60 2.86 -2.40 -7.06
C LEU A 60 2.38 -1.23 -7.92
N GLY A 61 1.63 -0.33 -7.32
CA GLY A 61 1.06 0.81 -8.01
C GLY A 61 0.57 1.83 -7.01
N VAL A 62 0.55 3.07 -7.45
CA VAL A 62 -0.13 4.18 -6.80
C VAL A 62 -1.27 4.59 -7.72
N ASP A 63 -2.40 4.99 -7.16
CA ASP A 63 -3.49 5.49 -7.98
C ASP A 63 -3.13 6.89 -8.50
N VAL A 64 -3.03 7.01 -9.82
CA VAL A 64 -2.52 8.16 -10.56
C VAL A 64 -3.54 8.53 -11.62
N HIS A 65 -3.93 9.79 -11.65
CA HIS A 65 -4.74 10.36 -12.72
C HIS A 65 -3.88 11.41 -13.43
N THR A 66 -3.78 11.34 -14.76
CA THR A 66 -3.02 12.34 -15.55
C THR A 66 -1.59 12.57 -15.05
N ASP A 67 -0.86 11.51 -14.73
CA ASP A 67 0.52 11.53 -14.19
C ASP A 67 0.67 12.21 -12.81
N VAL A 68 -0.45 12.51 -12.17
CA VAL A 68 -0.57 13.12 -10.84
C VAL A 68 -1.19 12.07 -9.91
N PRO A 69 -0.48 11.56 -8.89
CA PRO A 69 -1.07 10.75 -7.82
C PRO A 69 -2.33 11.40 -7.22
N THR A 70 -3.52 10.92 -7.57
CA THR A 70 -4.76 11.65 -7.30
C THR A 70 -5.45 11.33 -6.00
N THR A 71 -5.19 10.17 -5.43
CA THR A 71 -5.95 9.69 -4.27
C THR A 71 -5.07 9.30 -3.09
N GLY A 72 -3.74 9.27 -3.25
CA GLY A 72 -2.78 8.92 -2.20
C GLY A 72 -2.82 7.45 -1.76
N GLN A 73 -3.64 6.63 -2.40
CA GLN A 73 -3.75 5.20 -2.14
C GLN A 73 -2.67 4.44 -2.89
N ALA A 74 -2.19 3.36 -2.29
CA ALA A 74 -1.19 2.50 -2.91
C ALA A 74 -1.62 1.04 -2.85
N VAL A 75 -1.38 0.30 -3.93
CA VAL A 75 -1.45 -1.15 -3.92
C VAL A 75 -0.10 -1.68 -3.46
N VAL A 76 -0.09 -2.38 -2.33
CA VAL A 76 1.13 -2.91 -1.71
C VAL A 76 1.00 -4.41 -1.51
N VAL A 77 2.06 -5.14 -1.85
CA VAL A 77 2.22 -6.56 -1.50
C VAL A 77 3.21 -6.64 -0.35
N PHE A 78 2.77 -7.17 0.80
CA PHE A 78 3.65 -7.39 1.94
C PHE A 78 4.15 -8.82 1.99
N ASP A 79 5.42 -8.96 2.33
CA ASP A 79 6.10 -10.22 2.58
C ASP A 79 5.54 -10.81 3.89
N ILE A 80 5.09 -12.07 3.87
CA ILE A 80 4.68 -12.78 5.09
C ILE A 80 5.96 -13.25 5.78
N PRO A 81 6.20 -12.91 7.06
CA PRO A 81 7.37 -13.36 7.79
C PRO A 81 7.52 -14.89 7.75
N LYS A 82 8.73 -15.38 7.48
CA LYS A 82 9.06 -16.83 7.46
C LYS A 82 8.75 -17.54 8.78
N ALA A 83 8.59 -16.79 9.87
CA ALA A 83 8.24 -17.32 11.19
C ALA A 83 6.75 -17.70 11.31
N LEU A 84 5.89 -17.30 10.37
CA LEU A 84 4.48 -17.69 10.37
C LEU A 84 4.31 -18.99 9.58
N HIS A 85 3.66 -19.98 10.21
CA HIS A 85 3.31 -21.24 9.57
C HIS A 85 2.36 -20.96 8.40
N SER A 86 2.82 -21.16 7.16
CA SER A 86 1.96 -21.10 5.99
C SER A 86 1.24 -22.43 5.80
N THR A 87 -0.05 -22.38 5.52
CA THR A 87 -0.82 -23.56 5.14
C THR A 87 -0.54 -23.89 3.68
N GLY A 88 0.54 -24.65 3.42
CA GLY A 88 0.75 -25.51 2.23
C GLY A 88 0.43 -24.99 0.82
N GLY A 89 0.29 -23.68 0.62
CA GLY A 89 -0.28 -23.08 -0.59
C GLY A 89 -0.64 -21.58 -0.44
N GLY A 90 -0.70 -21.05 0.79
CA GLY A 90 -0.68 -19.61 1.03
C GLY A 90 0.67 -19.03 0.63
N GLY A 91 0.70 -18.25 -0.45
CA GLY A 91 1.92 -17.65 -1.01
C GLY A 91 2.74 -16.87 0.03
N ALA A 92 4.02 -16.64 -0.27
CA ALA A 92 4.97 -15.93 0.62
C ALA A 92 4.61 -14.46 0.89
N THR A 93 3.45 -13.99 0.42
CA THR A 93 3.01 -12.60 0.49
C THR A 93 1.52 -12.50 0.80
N THR A 94 1.08 -11.32 1.22
CA THR A 94 -0.32 -11.03 1.53
C THR A 94 -1.25 -10.99 0.32
N GLY A 95 -0.70 -11.14 -0.90
CA GLY A 95 -1.35 -10.66 -2.12
C GLY A 95 -1.44 -9.12 -2.14
N PRO A 96 -2.01 -8.54 -3.21
CA PRO A 96 -2.19 -7.10 -3.33
C PRO A 96 -3.19 -6.60 -2.30
N LEU A 97 -2.78 -5.62 -1.52
CA LEU A 97 -3.63 -4.88 -0.58
C LEU A 97 -3.67 -3.41 -0.98
N LEU A 98 -4.85 -2.81 -0.96
CA LEU A 98 -5.02 -1.38 -1.12
C LEU A 98 -4.79 -0.72 0.25
N VAL A 99 -3.74 0.08 0.36
CA VAL A 99 -3.39 0.85 1.55
C VAL A 99 -3.97 2.26 1.39
N PRO A 100 -4.92 2.66 2.25
CA PRO A 100 -5.47 4.00 2.25
C PRO A 100 -4.43 5.06 2.62
N THR A 101 -4.64 6.28 2.15
CA THR A 101 -3.71 7.40 2.32
C THR A 101 -3.49 7.75 3.79
N GLU A 102 -4.53 7.60 4.63
CA GLU A 102 -4.46 7.93 6.06
C GLU A 102 -3.49 7.03 6.82
N GLU A 103 -3.20 5.85 6.29
CA GLU A 103 -2.24 4.92 6.89
C GLU A 103 -0.78 5.30 6.60
N PHE A 104 -0.52 6.14 5.60
CA PHE A 104 0.83 6.66 5.33
C PHE A 104 1.20 7.87 6.20
N ALA A 105 0.21 8.50 6.81
CA ALA A 105 0.40 9.61 7.75
C ALA A 105 0.82 9.15 9.16
N LYS A 106 0.87 7.84 9.40
CA LYS A 106 1.37 7.20 10.63
C LYS A 106 2.83 6.81 10.45
#